data_AF-A0A3P6SU33-F1
#
_entry.id   AF-A0A3P6SU33-F1
#
_cell.length_a   1.000
_cell.length_b   1.000
_cell.length_c   1.000
_cell.angle_alpha   90.00
_cell.angle_beta   90.00
_cell.angle_gamma   90.00
#
_symmetry.space_group_name_H-M   'P 1'
#
loop_
_entity.id
_entity.type
_entity.pdbx_description
1 polymer ?
#
loop_
_entity_poly.entity_id
_entity_poly.type
_entity_poly.pdbx_seq_one_letter_code
_entity_poly.pdbx_strand_id
1 'polypeptide(L)'
;MGDYGVYRLYAEDEDMQVLSLPYADESFALNIFLPKQKFGLDEVRANMTGEKVQQLLSDLTRTKLSKKLGWKGKNDDHAAEAG
;
A
#
# COMPACT_ATOMS: atom_id res chain seq x y z
N MET A 1 -5.95 -10.03 26.23
CA MET A 1 -6.93 -9.78 25.16
C MET A 1 -6.51 -8.54 24.39
N GLY A 2 -6.42 -8.62 23.07
CA GLY A 2 -6.13 -7.47 22.21
C GLY A 2 -5.69 -7.87 20.80
N ASP A 3 -6.35 -8.86 20.21
CA ASP A 3 -6.27 -9.11 18.78
C ASP A 3 -7.02 -7.97 18.09
N TYR A 4 -6.39 -6.80 17.99
CA TYR A 4 -6.94 -5.64 17.30
C TYR A 4 -6.82 -5.89 15.80
N GLY A 5 -7.64 -6.80 15.28
CA GLY A 5 -7.85 -6.88 13.84
C GLY A 5 -8.41 -5.54 13.38
N VAL A 6 -7.56 -4.72 12.77
CA VAL A 6 -7.95 -3.41 12.27
C VAL A 6 -8.68 -3.64 10.96
N TYR A 7 -9.93 -3.19 10.88
CA TYR A 7 -10.64 -3.16 9.61
C TYR A 7 -9.99 -2.11 8.72
N ARG A 8 -9.46 -2.54 7.59
CA ARG A 8 -8.89 -1.67 6.57
C ARG A 8 -9.53 -1.96 5.23
N LEU A 9 -9.52 -0.97 4.34
CA LEU A 9 -9.90 -1.15 2.96
C LEU A 9 -8.76 -1.87 2.25
N TYR A 10 -9.05 -3.04 1.71
CA TYR A 10 -8.06 -3.92 1.10
C TYR A 10 -8.59 -4.44 -0.22
N ALA A 11 -7.71 -4.52 -1.22
CA ALA A 11 -7.94 -5.28 -2.43
C ALA A 11 -6.63 -5.95 -2.84
N GLU A 12 -6.73 -6.99 -3.65
CA GLU A 12 -5.57 -7.67 -4.22
C GLU A 12 -5.91 -8.14 -5.63
N ASP A 13 -4.87 -8.21 -6.45
CA ASP A 13 -4.91 -8.73 -7.81
C ASP A 13 -3.80 -9.78 -7.97
N GLU A 14 -3.59 -10.37 -9.14
CA GLU A 14 -2.65 -11.48 -9.34
C GLU A 14 -1.21 -11.10 -8.93
N ASP A 15 -0.81 -9.86 -9.24
CA ASP A 15 0.57 -9.40 -9.03
C ASP A 15 0.77 -8.61 -7.71
N MET A 16 -0.29 -7.99 -7.19
CA MET A 16 -0.19 -6.92 -6.18
C MET A 16 -1.30 -6.97 -5.14
N GLN A 17 -1.08 -6.29 -4.03
CA GLN A 17 -2.09 -6.01 -3.02
C GLN A 17 -2.09 -4.51 -2.68
N VAL A 18 -3.28 -3.95 -2.48
CA VAL A 18 -3.47 -2.55 -2.10
C VAL A 18 -4.15 -2.45 -0.74
N LEU A 19 -3.63 -1.54 0.08
CA LEU A 19 -4.19 -1.20 1.37
C LEU A 19 -4.53 0.28 1.39
N SER A 20 -5.80 0.62 1.53
CA SER A 20 -6.24 1.99 1.68
C SER A 20 -6.45 2.35 3.15
N LEU A 21 -5.74 3.40 3.57
CA LEU A 21 -5.74 3.95 4.91
C LEU A 21 -6.33 5.37 4.83
N PRO A 22 -7.66 5.52 4.91
CA PRO A 22 -8.27 6.85 4.98
C PRO A 22 -7.75 7.59 6.21
N TYR A 23 -7.42 8.87 6.04
CA TYR A 23 -7.08 9.77 7.13
C TYR A 23 -8.34 10.19 7.89
N ALA A 24 -8.18 11.04 8.91
CA ALA A 24 -9.32 11.56 9.67
C ALA A 24 -10.32 12.28 8.74
N ASP A 25 -9.79 12.99 7.74
CA ASP A 25 -10.56 13.55 6.64
C ASP A 25 -10.78 12.50 5.55
N GLU A 26 -12.04 12.22 5.23
CA GLU A 26 -12.45 11.23 4.21
C GLU A 26 -12.00 11.60 2.79
N SER A 27 -11.59 12.86 2.58
CA SER A 27 -11.05 13.35 1.31
C SER A 27 -9.65 12.82 0.99
N PHE A 28 -8.92 12.30 1.98
CA PHE A 28 -7.56 11.81 1.80
C PHE A 28 -7.40 10.38 2.30
N ALA A 29 -6.74 9.55 1.51
CA ALA A 29 -6.36 8.20 1.92
C ALA A 29 -4.93 7.90 1.48
N LEU A 30 -4.18 7.23 2.36
CA LEU A 30 -2.90 6.64 2.01
C LEU A 30 -3.15 5.25 1.42
N ASN A 31 -2.96 5.13 0.11
CA ASN A 31 -3.02 3.85 -0.59
C ASN A 31 -1.60 3.27 -0.68
N ILE A 32 -1.39 2.10 -0.06
CA ILE A 32 -0.12 1.39 -0.06
C ILE A 32 -0.23 0.22 -1.04
N PHE A 33 0.54 0.27 -2.12
CA PHE A 33 0.63 -0.79 -3.12
C PHE A 33 1.84 -1.66 -2.81
N LEU A 34 1.61 -2.96 -2.61
CA LEU A 34 2.63 -3.93 -2.25
C LEU A 34 2.66 -5.04 -3.31
N PRO A 35 3.80 -5.29 -3.99
CA PRO A 35 3.95 -6.48 -4.81
C PRO A 35 3.82 -7.74 -3.96
N LYS A 36 3.12 -8.75 -4.48
CA LYS A 36 3.09 -10.08 -3.87
C LYS A 36 4.43 -10.81 -4.07
N GLN A 37 5.11 -10.52 -5.18
CA GLN A 37 6.40 -11.12 -5.50
C GLN A 37 7.56 -10.36 -4.82
N LYS A 38 8.53 -11.11 -4.28
CA LYS A 38 9.76 -10.53 -3.74
C LYS A 38 10.54 -9.85 -4.87
N PHE A 39 10.95 -8.60 -4.65
CA PHE A 39 11.61 -7.72 -5.63
C PHE A 39 10.75 -7.28 -6.83
N GLY A 40 9.44 -7.55 -6.82
CA GLY A 40 8.54 -7.15 -7.90
C GLY A 40 8.25 -5.64 -7.98
N LEU A 41 8.91 -4.79 -7.18
CA LEU A 41 8.60 -3.36 -7.14
C LEU A 41 8.89 -2.66 -8.47
N ASP A 42 9.93 -3.04 -9.19
CA ASP A 42 10.24 -2.44 -10.50
C ASP A 42 9.22 -2.85 -11.56
N GLU A 43 8.81 -4.12 -11.57
CA GLU A 43 7.72 -4.63 -12.43
C GLU A 43 6.38 -3.98 -12.10
N VAL A 44 6.07 -3.83 -10.81
CA VAL A 44 4.88 -3.09 -10.36
C VAL A 44 4.94 -1.68 -10.89
N ARG A 45 6.04 -0.96 -10.67
CA ARG A 45 6.20 0.42 -11.13
C ARG A 45 6.06 0.53 -12.66
N ALA A 46 6.62 -0.42 -13.40
CA ALA A 46 6.55 -0.44 -14.86
C ALA A 46 5.14 -0.78 -15.39
N ASN A 47 4.39 -1.64 -14.68
CA ASN A 47 3.06 -2.10 -15.09
C ASN A 47 1.90 -1.35 -14.43
N MET A 48 2.18 -0.37 -13.56
CA MET A 48 1.14 0.40 -12.86
C MET A 48 0.55 1.45 -13.79
N THR A 49 -0.57 1.10 -14.42
CA THR A 49 -1.37 2.01 -15.24
C THR A 49 -2.48 2.68 -14.43
N GLY A 50 -2.96 3.84 -14.88
CA GLY A 50 -4.08 4.54 -14.24
C GLY A 50 -5.35 3.68 -14.12
N GLU A 51 -5.64 2.89 -15.15
CA GLU A 51 -6.78 1.95 -15.14
C GLU A 51 -6.62 0.87 -14.08
N LYS A 52 -5.44 0.24 -13.95
CA LYS A 52 -5.18 -0.76 -12.90
C LYS A 52 -5.34 -0.16 -11.50
N VAL A 53 -4.83 1.05 -11.30
CA VAL A 53 -5.00 1.78 -10.03
C VAL A 53 -6.49 2.02 -9.75
N GLN A 54 -7.25 2.51 -10.72
CA GLN A 54 -8.68 2.76 -10.56
C GLN A 54 -9.48 1.48 -10.30
N GLN A 55 -9.15 0.37 -10.96
CA GLN A 55 -9.77 -0.93 -10.70
C GLN A 55 -9.46 -1.39 -9.26
N LEU A 56 -8.19 -1.41 -8.86
CA LEU A 56 -7.77 -1.79 -7.51
C LEU A 56 -8.44 -0.93 -6.42
N LEU A 57 -8.61 0.37 -6.67
CA LEU A 57 -9.31 1.26 -5.76
C LEU A 57 -10.83 1.01 -5.73
N SER A 58 -11.42 0.56 -6.84
CA SER A 58 -12.85 0.22 -6.91
C SER A 58 -13.16 -1.12 -6.23
N ASP A 59 -12.22 -2.06 -6.26
CA ASP A 59 -12.33 -3.37 -5.59
C ASP A 59 -12.05 -3.31 -4.07
N LEU A 60 -11.68 -2.13 -3.54
CA LEU A 60 -11.40 -1.95 -2.12
C LEU A 60 -12.58 -2.38 -1.24
N THR A 61 -12.39 -3.47 -0.52
CA THR A 61 -13.39 -4.03 0.38
C THR A 61 -12.90 -3.98 1.82
N ARG A 62 -13.81 -3.66 2.75
CA ARG A 62 -13.50 -3.59 4.18
C ARG A 62 -13.15 -4.99 4.72
N THR A 63 -11.86 -5.22 4.94
CA THR A 63 -11.31 -6.51 5.35
C THR A 63 -10.65 -6.40 6.72
N LYS A 64 -10.81 -7.44 7.56
CA LYS A 64 -10.16 -7.51 8.88
C LYS A 64 -8.72 -7.98 8.70
N LEU A 65 -7.75 -7.07 8.86
CA LEU A 65 -6.34 -7.41 8.80
C LEU A 65 -5.81 -7.69 10.21
N SER A 66 -5.25 -8.89 10.41
CA SER A 66 -4.70 -9.35 11.68
C SER A 66 -3.16 -9.32 11.74
N LYS A 67 -2.48 -8.91 10.67
CA LYS A 67 -1.00 -8.96 10.61
C LYS A 67 -0.34 -7.61 10.86
N LYS A 68 0.67 -7.65 11.74
CA LYS A 68 1.63 -6.58 12.02
C LYS A 68 2.44 -6.27 10.77
N LEU A 69 2.15 -5.17 10.07
CA LEU A 69 3.06 -4.62 9.06
C LEU A 69 4.29 -4.05 9.77
N GLY A 70 5.37 -4.85 9.84
CA GLY A 70 6.69 -4.39 10.24
C GLY A 70 7.34 -3.62 9.09
N TRP A 71 6.87 -2.41 8.80
CA TRP A 71 7.48 -1.55 7.79
C TRP A 71 8.63 -0.75 8.43
N LYS A 72 9.86 -0.99 7.99
CA LYS A 72 11.03 -0.18 8.34
C LYS A 72 11.46 0.59 7.09
N GLY A 73 10.93 1.79 6.94
CA GLY A 73 11.41 2.73 5.92
C GLY A 73 12.86 3.10 6.21
N LYS A 74 13.76 2.86 5.25
CA LYS A 74 15.02 3.59 5.16
C LYS A 74 14.76 4.75 4.22
N ASN A 75 14.74 5.97 4.75
CA ASN A 75 14.98 7.15 3.93
C ASN A 75 16.48 7.18 3.66
N ASP A 76 16.87 7.01 2.41
CA ASP A 76 18.18 7.45 1.94
C ASP A 76 18.09 8.96 1.77
N ASP A 77 18.30 9.69 2.87
CA ASP A 77 18.62 11.11 2.84
C ASP A 77 19.99 11.26 2.15
N HIS A 78 19.97 11.40 0.82
CA HIS A 78 21.12 11.89 0.08
C HIS A 78 21.28 13.37 0.42
N ALA A 79 22.03 13.66 1.49
CA ALA A 79 22.47 15.00 1.81
C ALA A 79 23.31 15.52 0.64
N ALA A 80 22.70 16.38 -0.17
CA ALA A 80 23.43 17.27 -1.05
C ALA A 80 24.14 18.30 -0.17
N GLU A 81 25.43 18.11 0.06
CA GLU A 81 26.31 19.20 0.50
C GLU A 81 27.26 19.53 -0.65
N ALA A 82 26.91 20.62 -1.33
CA ALA A 82 27.83 21.37 -2.15
C ALA A 82 28.89 22.02 -1.25
N GLY A 83 30.15 21.87 -1.62
CA GLY A 83 31.31 22.56 -1.06
C GLY A 83 32.44 22.52 -2.06
#